data_AF-A0AAV2HGD6-F1
#
_entry.id   AF-A0AAV2HGD6-F1
#
_cell.length_a   1.000
_cell.length_b   1.000
_cell.length_c   1.000
_cell.angle_alpha   90.00
_cell.angle_beta   90.00
_cell.angle_gamma   90.00
#
_symmetry.space_group_name_H-M   'P 1'
#
loop_
_entity.id
_entity.type
_entity.pdbx_description
1 polymer ?
#
loop_
_entity_poly.entity_id
_entity_poly.type
_entity_poly.pdbx_seq_one_letter_code
_entity_poly.pdbx_strand_id
1 'polypeptide(L)'
;MARHPPPPIRTRSGLGLPNLVKFLLGYFLLVNYCIHGFRIQMGDLDQIETQYNAKLIERSVNSAFNIKAAKNVVLFLVEGLDSHTMSIARKIIAENTAEVNNKMAALDNFISGYVKPHGRDYLVADPAAATSAIFNGLPERNGQMGWVEQENSTCFQFVQARKLLLNLYKVMSVAGKQTALLTSSRLTSPGVAGTYASTPDMQLESDIHMRESGCDKSSLKDIAKQLITDYKKLNVIVGSGRNYFQLNTIADEVTGTVLPESRSDLDLKMIWDIDKRLKKATHKKAVGLTAVNDVLASSSYLEYILGFIDTTEKQEVTGLHIRNVIDNFKKKSDSTGYFITVYSDQLARSHYESKAFQVGQQLNAILGAVQEVQWHTKNDQDTLIVVASTQGSTLTLASGTLLKETVTSFSRSDSCEPYTYLTYAFGPKQQVDYDEKTGNTDYQFLSLHRTQGVTGGPDLPIYATGPGAPVFVGINTFSYVYHALLCATCLASNAQRLYRHCQPPASTTTSRSPLTTTRVAPTPWNPFQTTKKPQPQPSWPWVVQPKPQISPNPYSGLGDPSNGNVAPPPLPNPPFLPPQTNPPFVPFRTPAPTPRPNNNNNNNNNNNLQNNPWGWASLFPFFF
;
A
#
# COMPACT_ATOMS: atom_id res chain seq x y z
N MET A 1 75.96 60.11 -37.49
CA MET A 1 75.60 59.29 -38.67
C MET A 1 74.10 59.44 -38.93
N ALA A 2 73.64 59.33 -40.17
CA ALA A 2 72.29 59.76 -40.60
C ALA A 2 71.34 58.59 -40.95
N ARG A 3 70.07 58.96 -41.24
CA ARG A 3 68.92 58.16 -41.76
C ARG A 3 68.16 57.35 -40.68
N HIS A 4 66.82 57.22 -40.68
CA HIS A 4 65.72 57.85 -41.47
C HIS A 4 64.38 57.79 -40.66
N PRO A 5 63.30 58.52 -41.06
CA PRO A 5 62.02 58.56 -40.32
C PRO A 5 61.12 57.32 -40.52
N PRO A 6 60.08 57.11 -39.68
CA PRO A 6 59.19 55.94 -39.74
C PRO A 6 58.27 55.88 -40.99
N PRO A 7 57.74 54.70 -41.33
CA PRO A 7 56.93 54.47 -42.54
C PRO A 7 55.52 55.09 -42.46
N PRO A 8 54.87 55.34 -43.61
CA PRO A 8 53.60 56.05 -43.68
C PRO A 8 52.40 55.21 -43.23
N ILE A 9 51.44 55.88 -42.58
CA ILE A 9 50.12 55.35 -42.26
C ILE A 9 49.37 55.05 -43.57
N ARG A 10 49.13 53.77 -43.87
CA ARG A 10 48.17 53.38 -44.91
C ARG A 10 46.74 53.47 -44.37
N THR A 11 46.10 54.61 -44.60
CA THR A 11 44.64 54.72 -44.57
C THR A 11 44.05 53.77 -45.62
N ARG A 12 43.45 52.65 -45.19
CA ARG A 12 42.53 51.89 -46.07
C ARG A 12 41.10 52.16 -45.64
N SER A 13 40.50 53.06 -46.40
CA SER A 13 39.09 53.39 -46.43
C SER A 13 38.17 52.17 -46.51
N GLY A 14 36.98 52.30 -45.92
CA GLY A 14 35.79 51.58 -46.35
C GLY A 14 35.61 50.17 -45.77
N LEU A 15 35.11 50.10 -44.52
CA LEU A 15 33.99 49.18 -44.28
C LEU A 15 32.85 49.64 -45.19
N GLY A 16 32.71 48.99 -46.35
CA GLY A 16 31.60 49.27 -47.26
C GLY A 16 30.27 49.08 -46.53
N LEU A 17 29.31 49.98 -46.78
CA LEU A 17 27.97 49.96 -46.18
C LEU A 17 27.35 48.54 -46.07
N PRO A 18 27.47 47.63 -47.06
CA PRO A 18 26.89 46.28 -46.96
C PRO A 18 27.39 45.46 -45.77
N ASN A 19 28.65 45.60 -45.36
CA ASN A 19 29.22 44.80 -44.27
C ASN A 19 28.92 45.39 -42.89
N LEU A 20 28.89 46.72 -42.77
CA LEU A 20 28.44 47.38 -41.54
C LEU A 20 26.95 47.10 -41.29
N VAL A 21 26.11 47.17 -42.34
CA VAL A 21 24.68 46.84 -42.25
C VAL A 21 24.48 45.37 -41.91
N LYS A 22 25.23 44.41 -42.49
CA LYS A 22 25.14 42.99 -42.12
C LYS A 22 25.59 42.71 -40.68
N PHE A 23 26.65 43.37 -40.21
CA PHE A 23 27.11 43.20 -38.83
C PHE A 23 26.13 43.81 -37.82
N LEU A 24 25.58 44.99 -38.14
CA LEU A 24 24.53 45.62 -37.35
C LEU A 24 23.22 44.82 -37.39
N LEU A 25 22.78 44.27 -38.53
CA LEU A 25 21.61 43.38 -38.58
C LEU A 25 21.85 42.09 -37.79
N GLY A 26 23.04 41.49 -37.92
CA GLY A 26 23.41 40.28 -37.16
C GLY A 26 23.42 40.54 -35.66
N TYR A 27 23.95 41.69 -35.23
CA TYR A 27 23.92 42.13 -33.84
C TYR A 27 22.50 42.48 -33.38
N PHE A 28 21.69 43.17 -34.20
CA PHE A 28 20.29 43.50 -33.87
C PHE A 28 19.41 42.26 -33.81
N LEU A 29 19.66 41.27 -34.66
CA LEU A 29 18.98 39.97 -34.61
C LEU A 29 19.44 39.14 -33.42
N LEU A 30 20.75 39.03 -33.13
CA LEU A 30 21.24 38.36 -31.92
C LEU A 30 20.75 39.03 -30.64
N VAL A 31 20.77 40.36 -30.56
CA VAL A 31 20.27 41.12 -29.41
C VAL A 31 18.75 41.01 -29.30
N ASN A 32 17.98 41.05 -30.40
CA ASN A 32 16.54 40.76 -30.32
C ASN A 32 16.28 39.29 -29.93
N TYR A 33 17.05 38.33 -30.43
CA TYR A 33 16.89 36.91 -30.10
C TYR A 33 17.34 36.59 -28.67
N CYS A 34 18.22 37.40 -28.06
CA CYS A 34 18.58 37.33 -26.64
C CYS A 34 17.66 38.14 -25.72
N ILE A 35 17.01 39.22 -26.22
CA ILE A 35 16.05 40.03 -25.44
C ILE A 35 14.62 39.44 -25.49
N HIS A 36 14.24 38.86 -26.63
CA HIS A 36 12.98 38.13 -26.83
C HIS A 36 13.16 36.61 -26.67
N GLY A 37 14.38 36.14 -26.41
CA GLY A 37 14.69 34.74 -26.13
C GLY A 37 14.10 34.32 -24.79
N PHE A 38 12.89 33.76 -24.81
CA PHE A 38 12.22 33.14 -23.66
C PHE A 38 12.14 34.01 -22.39
N ARG A 39 11.83 35.30 -22.54
CA ARG A 39 11.00 35.96 -21.52
C ARG A 39 9.56 35.49 -21.69
N ILE A 40 9.23 34.36 -21.05
CA ILE A 40 7.84 34.00 -20.80
C ILE A 40 7.27 35.12 -19.93
N GLN A 41 6.37 35.95 -20.46
CA GLN A 41 5.72 36.99 -19.66
C GLN A 41 4.76 36.33 -18.68
N MET A 42 4.43 36.97 -17.55
CA MET A 42 3.48 36.36 -16.61
C MET A 42 2.10 36.09 -17.24
N GLY A 43 1.70 36.87 -18.26
CA GLY A 43 0.51 36.58 -19.06
C GLY A 43 0.61 35.32 -19.92
N ASP A 44 1.81 34.96 -20.41
CA ASP A 44 2.03 33.71 -21.14
C ASP A 44 1.97 32.50 -20.19
N LEU A 45 2.50 32.64 -18.96
CA LEU A 45 2.38 31.61 -17.90
C LEU A 45 0.91 31.40 -17.50
N ASP A 46 0.18 32.48 -17.19
CA ASP A 46 -1.24 32.42 -16.84
C ASP A 46 -2.08 31.78 -17.95
N GLN A 47 -1.78 32.10 -19.23
CA GLN A 47 -2.44 31.46 -20.36
C GLN A 47 -2.10 29.97 -20.49
N ILE A 48 -0.84 29.56 -20.26
CA ILE A 48 -0.42 28.15 -20.28
C ILE A 48 -1.09 27.36 -19.15
N GLU A 49 -1.06 27.88 -17.91
CA GLU A 49 -1.70 27.25 -16.76
C GLU A 49 -3.23 27.17 -16.95
N THR A 50 -3.86 28.25 -17.42
CA THR A 50 -5.30 28.26 -17.74
C THR A 50 -5.66 27.20 -18.79
N GLN A 51 -4.89 27.09 -19.88
CA GLN A 51 -5.13 26.07 -20.91
C GLN A 51 -4.86 24.64 -20.41
N TYR A 52 -3.88 24.45 -19.54
CA TYR A 52 -3.59 23.15 -18.92
C TYR A 52 -4.72 22.73 -17.97
N ASN A 53 -5.11 23.62 -17.06
CA ASN A 53 -6.20 23.38 -16.10
C ASN A 53 -7.56 23.18 -16.78
N ALA A 54 -7.86 23.93 -17.85
CA ALA A 54 -9.08 23.72 -18.65
C ALA A 54 -9.16 22.29 -19.21
N LYS A 55 -8.05 21.74 -19.72
CA LYS A 55 -7.97 20.35 -20.21
C LYS A 55 -8.13 19.32 -19.09
N LEU A 56 -7.66 19.61 -17.87
CA LEU A 56 -7.88 18.74 -16.71
C LEU A 56 -9.37 18.74 -16.30
N ILE A 57 -9.99 19.92 -16.22
CA ILE A 57 -11.41 20.09 -15.89
C ILE A 57 -12.31 19.36 -16.91
N GLU A 58 -12.06 19.56 -18.21
CA GLU A 58 -12.81 18.89 -19.28
C GLU A 58 -12.74 17.35 -19.17
N ARG A 59 -11.55 16.80 -18.87
CA ARG A 59 -11.37 15.36 -18.61
C ARG A 59 -12.13 14.88 -17.37
N SER A 60 -12.13 15.66 -16.29
CA SER A 60 -12.86 15.33 -15.06
C SER A 60 -14.37 15.30 -15.29
N VAL A 61 -14.92 16.29 -16.01
CA VAL A 61 -16.35 16.35 -16.38
C VAL A 61 -16.74 15.13 -17.23
N ASN A 62 -15.91 14.76 -18.21
CA ASN A 62 -16.19 13.62 -19.09
C ASN A 62 -16.01 12.25 -18.42
N SER A 63 -15.07 12.12 -17.46
CA SER A 63 -14.78 10.84 -16.78
C SER A 63 -15.79 10.48 -15.67
N ALA A 64 -16.48 11.46 -15.08
CA ALA A 64 -17.28 11.28 -13.86
C ALA A 64 -18.48 10.33 -13.98
N PHE A 65 -18.89 9.94 -15.19
CA PHE A 65 -20.18 9.28 -15.45
C PHE A 65 -20.12 7.79 -15.84
N ASN A 66 -18.95 7.13 -15.78
CA ASN A 66 -18.87 5.70 -16.10
C ASN A 66 -19.40 4.79 -14.98
N ILE A 67 -20.72 4.81 -14.76
CA ILE A 67 -21.45 3.96 -13.80
C ILE A 67 -21.83 2.58 -14.36
N LYS A 68 -21.18 2.12 -15.45
CA LYS A 68 -21.40 0.77 -15.99
C LYS A 68 -20.92 -0.29 -14.99
N ALA A 69 -21.50 -1.48 -15.07
CA ALA A 69 -21.04 -2.63 -14.32
C ALA A 69 -19.65 -3.09 -14.81
N ALA A 70 -18.69 -3.25 -13.92
CA ALA A 70 -17.38 -3.79 -14.22
C ALA A 70 -17.45 -5.31 -14.44
N LYS A 71 -17.06 -5.76 -15.65
CA LYS A 71 -16.85 -7.19 -15.92
C LYS A 71 -15.61 -7.69 -15.20
N ASN A 72 -14.55 -6.89 -15.18
CA ASN A 72 -13.26 -7.23 -14.61
C ASN A 72 -12.87 -6.27 -13.49
N VAL A 73 -12.11 -6.76 -12.51
CA VAL A 73 -11.56 -5.97 -11.42
C VAL A 73 -10.10 -6.32 -11.20
N VAL A 74 -9.25 -5.31 -11.08
CA VAL A 74 -7.90 -5.42 -10.52
C VAL A 74 -7.81 -4.53 -9.29
N LEU A 75 -7.68 -5.14 -8.11
CA LEU A 75 -7.57 -4.49 -6.81
C LEU A 75 -6.11 -4.57 -6.34
N PHE A 76 -5.42 -3.43 -6.34
CA PHE A 76 -4.14 -3.26 -5.66
C PHE A 76 -4.39 -2.85 -4.21
N LEU A 77 -3.82 -3.60 -3.28
CA LEU A 77 -3.72 -3.26 -1.86
C LEU A 77 -2.28 -2.89 -1.55
N VAL A 78 -2.07 -1.69 -1.01
CA VAL A 78 -0.74 -1.15 -0.74
C VAL A 78 -0.64 -0.72 0.71
N GLU A 79 0.14 -1.46 1.49
CA GLU A 79 0.41 -1.14 2.90
C GLU A 79 1.44 0.00 3.01
N GLY A 80 1.21 0.98 3.88
CA GLY A 80 2.08 2.16 4.05
C GLY A 80 1.76 3.33 3.11
N LEU A 81 0.76 3.20 2.22
CA LEU A 81 0.38 4.27 1.30
C LEU A 81 -0.51 5.31 1.99
N ASP A 82 -0.01 6.53 2.12
CA ASP A 82 -0.76 7.69 2.62
C ASP A 82 -0.44 8.98 1.83
N SER A 83 -1.04 10.10 2.23
CA SER A 83 -0.87 11.41 1.56
C SER A 83 0.52 12.03 1.74
N HIS A 84 1.20 11.79 2.85
CA HIS A 84 2.60 12.19 3.05
C HIS A 84 3.51 11.31 2.18
N THR A 85 3.34 9.98 2.25
CA THR A 85 4.05 9.01 1.40
C THR A 85 3.93 9.38 -0.08
N MET A 86 2.73 9.67 -0.58
CA MET A 86 2.51 10.08 -1.97
C MET A 86 3.24 11.39 -2.34
N SER A 87 3.23 12.37 -1.44
CA SER A 87 3.88 13.67 -1.66
C SER A 87 5.41 13.55 -1.68
N ILE A 88 5.96 12.75 -0.78
CA ILE A 88 7.40 12.55 -0.60
C ILE A 88 7.96 11.65 -1.70
N ALA A 89 7.26 10.56 -2.04
CA ALA A 89 7.62 9.69 -3.15
C ALA A 89 7.64 10.46 -4.48
N ARG A 90 6.68 11.39 -4.73
CA ARG A 90 6.69 12.24 -5.93
C ARG A 90 8.01 13.01 -6.08
N LYS A 91 8.52 13.59 -4.97
CA LYS A 91 9.78 14.33 -4.93
C LYS A 91 10.98 13.41 -5.13
N ILE A 92 11.04 12.28 -4.42
CA ILE A 92 12.11 11.27 -4.56
C ILE A 92 12.22 10.76 -5.99
N ILE A 93 11.09 10.39 -6.61
CA ILE A 93 11.06 9.85 -7.97
C ILE A 93 11.51 10.91 -8.96
N ALA A 94 11.03 12.16 -8.84
CA ALA A 94 11.46 13.26 -9.70
C ALA A 94 12.96 13.60 -9.59
N GLU A 95 13.57 13.42 -8.41
CA GLU A 95 15.01 13.64 -8.20
C GLU A 95 15.89 12.49 -8.72
N ASN A 96 15.44 11.25 -8.55
CA ASN A 96 16.29 10.06 -8.71
C ASN A 96 15.95 9.21 -9.94
N THR A 97 14.88 9.55 -10.66
CA THR A 97 14.38 8.77 -11.81
C THR A 97 14.19 9.67 -13.02
N ALA A 98 14.80 9.32 -14.15
CA ALA A 98 14.57 10.02 -15.41
C ALA A 98 13.07 10.02 -15.77
N GLU A 99 12.57 11.12 -16.34
CA GLU A 99 11.15 11.38 -16.57
C GLU A 99 10.40 10.22 -17.25
N VAL A 100 11.02 9.58 -18.27
CA VAL A 100 10.47 8.41 -18.99
C VAL A 100 10.19 7.19 -18.09
N ASN A 101 10.89 7.09 -16.95
CA ASN A 101 10.77 6.01 -15.97
C ASN A 101 9.95 6.43 -14.73
N ASN A 102 9.48 7.68 -14.65
CA ASN A 102 8.62 8.15 -13.57
C ASN A 102 7.19 7.62 -13.78
N LYS A 103 6.66 6.88 -12.79
CA LYS A 103 5.35 6.22 -12.85
C LYS A 103 4.27 6.93 -12.04
N MET A 104 4.57 8.08 -11.42
CA MET A 104 3.59 8.86 -10.64
C MET A 104 2.32 9.20 -11.44
N ALA A 105 2.48 9.49 -12.73
CA ALA A 105 1.38 9.83 -13.63
C ALA A 105 0.36 8.69 -13.88
N ALA A 106 0.63 7.47 -13.38
CA ALA A 106 -0.35 6.39 -13.38
C ALA A 106 -1.66 6.81 -12.69
N LEU A 107 -1.57 7.50 -11.54
CA LEU A 107 -2.75 7.84 -10.72
C LEU A 107 -3.40 9.19 -11.07
N ASP A 108 -2.78 10.04 -11.89
CA ASP A 108 -3.24 11.42 -12.15
C ASP A 108 -4.68 11.54 -12.67
N ASN A 109 -5.18 10.49 -13.32
CA ASN A 109 -6.53 10.45 -13.93
C ASN A 109 -7.46 9.44 -13.22
N PHE A 110 -7.10 8.99 -12.01
CA PHE A 110 -7.99 8.18 -11.18
C PHE A 110 -8.92 9.07 -10.36
N ILE A 111 -10.15 8.60 -10.16
CA ILE A 111 -11.07 9.15 -9.17
C ILE A 111 -10.49 8.83 -7.78
N SER A 112 -10.40 9.84 -6.91
CA SER A 112 -9.86 9.68 -5.56
C SER A 112 -10.93 9.74 -4.47
N GLY A 113 -10.64 9.02 -3.39
CA GLY A 113 -11.37 9.05 -2.13
C GLY A 113 -10.46 8.61 -1.00
N TYR A 114 -11.02 8.44 0.19
CA TYR A 114 -10.28 8.10 1.40
C TYR A 114 -11.00 7.05 2.25
N VAL A 115 -10.23 6.36 3.09
CA VAL A 115 -10.66 5.44 4.14
C VAL A 115 -10.14 5.95 5.46
N LYS A 116 -11.02 6.06 6.45
CA LYS A 116 -10.63 6.31 7.84
C LYS A 116 -9.82 5.12 8.34
N PRO A 117 -8.66 5.33 8.97
CA PRO A 117 -7.71 4.26 9.31
C PRO A 117 -8.18 3.37 10.47
N HIS A 118 -9.32 3.65 11.11
CA HIS A 118 -9.74 2.92 12.31
C HIS A 118 -10.28 1.51 12.01
N GLY A 119 -9.97 0.58 12.91
CA GLY A 119 -10.61 -0.73 12.98
C GLY A 119 -11.93 -0.67 13.75
N ARG A 120 -12.32 -1.79 14.35
CA ARG A 120 -13.44 -1.88 15.30
C ARG A 120 -13.07 -1.40 16.71
N ASP A 121 -11.82 -1.59 17.12
CA ASP A 121 -11.33 -1.34 18.49
C ASP A 121 -10.07 -0.46 18.60
N TYR A 122 -9.36 -0.20 17.50
CA TYR A 122 -8.22 0.73 17.44
C TYR A 122 -8.46 1.89 16.47
N LEU A 123 -7.91 3.06 16.81
CA LEU A 123 -7.90 4.25 15.94
C LEU A 123 -7.08 4.04 14.65
N VAL A 124 -6.12 3.13 14.68
CA VAL A 124 -5.34 2.67 13.52
C VAL A 124 -5.47 1.14 13.45
N ALA A 125 -6.05 0.66 12.37
CA ALA A 125 -6.15 -0.76 12.06
C ALA A 125 -4.76 -1.33 11.74
N ASP A 126 -4.54 -2.58 12.14
CA ASP A 126 -3.43 -3.35 11.59
C ASP A 126 -3.79 -3.91 10.19
N PRO A 127 -2.81 -4.44 9.42
CA PRO A 127 -3.05 -4.87 8.05
C PRO A 127 -4.04 -6.04 7.95
N ALA A 128 -4.12 -6.89 8.98
CA ALA A 128 -5.07 -7.99 9.06
C ALA A 128 -6.51 -7.45 9.18
N ALA A 129 -6.78 -6.59 10.15
CA ALA A 129 -8.10 -6.01 10.36
C ALA A 129 -8.56 -5.15 9.18
N ALA A 130 -7.67 -4.31 8.64
CA ALA A 130 -7.95 -3.45 7.50
C ALA A 130 -8.30 -4.27 6.24
N THR A 131 -7.44 -5.22 5.87
CA THR A 131 -7.64 -6.04 4.67
C THR A 131 -8.84 -6.98 4.82
N SER A 132 -9.04 -7.54 6.01
CA SER A 132 -10.18 -8.40 6.31
C SER A 132 -11.50 -7.63 6.26
N ALA A 133 -11.52 -6.36 6.67
CA ALA A 133 -12.68 -5.49 6.50
C ALA A 133 -12.98 -5.19 5.01
N ILE A 134 -11.95 -4.96 4.17
CA ILE A 134 -12.09 -4.82 2.71
C ILE A 134 -12.65 -6.10 2.07
N PHE A 135 -12.28 -7.28 2.57
CA PHE A 135 -12.66 -8.57 1.96
C PHE A 135 -13.95 -9.18 2.50
N ASN A 136 -14.38 -8.83 3.71
CA ASN A 136 -15.59 -9.38 4.35
C ASN A 136 -16.70 -8.34 4.59
N GLY A 137 -16.44 -7.04 4.32
CA GLY A 137 -17.44 -5.97 4.31
C GLY A 137 -17.92 -5.49 5.68
N LEU A 138 -17.17 -5.79 6.74
CA LEU A 138 -17.50 -5.48 8.13
C LEU A 138 -16.25 -5.01 8.88
N PRO A 139 -16.33 -4.08 9.85
CA PRO A 139 -15.18 -3.70 10.66
C PRO A 139 -14.67 -4.87 11.52
N GLU A 140 -13.37 -5.12 11.45
CA GLU A 140 -12.67 -6.19 12.17
C GLU A 140 -11.82 -5.58 13.30
N ARG A 141 -11.36 -6.42 14.23
CA ARG A 141 -10.48 -6.02 15.35
C ARG A 141 -9.02 -6.26 15.02
N ASN A 142 -8.11 -5.47 15.58
CA ASN A 142 -6.68 -5.72 15.39
C ASN A 142 -6.30 -7.12 15.89
N GLY A 143 -5.41 -7.78 15.16
CA GLY A 143 -5.02 -9.18 15.31
C GLY A 143 -6.02 -10.17 14.74
N GLN A 144 -7.21 -9.77 14.28
CA GLN A 144 -8.29 -10.68 13.93
C GLN A 144 -8.68 -10.58 12.45
N MET A 145 -9.11 -11.70 11.88
CA MET A 145 -9.54 -11.77 10.48
C MET A 145 -10.84 -12.55 10.36
N GLY A 146 -11.83 -11.99 9.67
CA GLY A 146 -13.13 -12.60 9.41
C GLY A 146 -13.87 -13.03 10.68
N TRP A 147 -13.72 -12.28 11.77
CA TRP A 147 -14.03 -12.69 13.13
C TRP A 147 -14.76 -11.60 13.91
N VAL A 148 -16.06 -11.79 14.12
CA VAL A 148 -16.89 -10.81 14.85
C VAL A 148 -17.88 -11.53 15.75
N GLU A 149 -17.46 -11.74 16.99
CA GLU A 149 -18.39 -11.68 18.14
C GLU A 149 -17.64 -11.49 19.46
N GLN A 150 -16.43 -12.04 19.60
CA GLN A 150 -15.78 -12.19 20.91
C GLN A 150 -14.71 -11.15 21.23
N GLU A 151 -14.65 -10.78 22.51
CA GLU A 151 -13.66 -9.86 23.08
C GLU A 151 -12.30 -10.53 23.34
N ASN A 152 -12.28 -11.85 23.54
CA ASN A 152 -11.07 -12.63 23.81
C ASN A 152 -10.59 -13.37 22.55
N SER A 153 -9.31 -13.20 22.20
CA SER A 153 -8.63 -13.80 21.03
C SER A 153 -8.27 -15.29 21.22
N THR A 154 -9.19 -16.10 21.75
CA THR A 154 -8.90 -17.53 22.03
C THR A 154 -9.40 -18.46 20.92
N CYS A 155 -8.53 -19.33 20.43
CA CYS A 155 -8.84 -20.40 19.48
C CYS A 155 -9.84 -21.46 20.01
N PHE A 156 -10.11 -21.49 21.32
CA PHE A 156 -11.03 -22.44 21.96
C PHE A 156 -12.50 -22.01 21.94
N GLN A 157 -12.79 -20.74 21.67
CA GLN A 157 -14.17 -20.22 21.64
C GLN A 157 -14.70 -20.03 20.21
N PHE A 158 -14.19 -20.82 19.24
CA PHE A 158 -14.46 -20.65 17.82
C PHE A 158 -15.89 -21.01 17.39
N VAL A 159 -16.85 -20.11 17.64
CA VAL A 159 -18.15 -20.13 16.95
C VAL A 159 -17.92 -19.69 15.50
N GLN A 160 -17.93 -20.64 14.57
CA GLN A 160 -17.74 -20.38 13.13
C GLN A 160 -19.00 -19.73 12.50
N ALA A 161 -19.36 -18.55 12.97
CA ALA A 161 -20.62 -17.86 12.69
C ALA A 161 -20.65 -17.24 11.28
N ARG A 162 -21.03 -18.06 10.27
CA ARG A 162 -21.59 -17.67 8.95
C ARG A 162 -20.74 -16.79 7.99
N LYS A 163 -19.69 -16.11 8.45
CA LYS A 163 -18.98 -15.06 7.68
C LYS A 163 -18.10 -15.56 6.54
N LEU A 164 -17.66 -16.81 6.59
CA LEU A 164 -16.93 -17.47 5.50
C LEU A 164 -17.71 -17.53 4.17
N LEU A 165 -19.01 -17.19 4.14
CA LEU A 165 -19.82 -17.11 2.92
C LEU A 165 -19.79 -15.74 2.22
N LEU A 166 -19.31 -14.68 2.89
CA LEU A 166 -19.34 -13.31 2.36
C LEU A 166 -18.00 -12.82 1.80
N ASN A 167 -16.89 -13.54 2.01
CA ASN A 167 -15.58 -13.13 1.51
C ASN A 167 -15.56 -12.87 -0.02
N LEU A 168 -14.91 -11.79 -0.48
CA LEU A 168 -14.89 -11.39 -1.89
C LEU A 168 -14.47 -12.52 -2.85
N TYR A 169 -13.45 -13.32 -2.55
CA TYR A 169 -13.06 -14.42 -3.45
C TYR A 169 -14.18 -15.43 -3.65
N LYS A 170 -14.96 -15.71 -2.60
CA LYS A 170 -16.09 -16.64 -2.67
C LYS A 170 -17.27 -16.02 -3.41
N VAL A 171 -17.58 -14.74 -3.18
CA VAL A 171 -18.63 -14.02 -3.93
C VAL A 171 -18.29 -13.96 -5.43
N MET A 172 -17.06 -13.55 -5.77
CA MET A 172 -16.58 -13.48 -7.16
C MET A 172 -16.56 -14.86 -7.83
N SER A 173 -16.11 -15.89 -7.12
CA SER A 173 -16.09 -17.26 -7.64
C SER A 173 -17.49 -17.90 -7.78
N VAL A 174 -18.44 -17.56 -6.91
CA VAL A 174 -19.86 -17.94 -7.05
C VAL A 174 -20.50 -17.23 -8.25
N ALA A 175 -20.10 -15.99 -8.54
CA ALA A 175 -20.45 -15.28 -9.78
C ALA A 175 -19.69 -15.79 -11.04
N GLY A 176 -18.94 -16.90 -10.91
CA GLY A 176 -18.20 -17.54 -11.99
C GLY A 176 -16.92 -16.82 -12.45
N LYS A 177 -16.55 -15.70 -11.81
CA LYS A 177 -15.35 -14.94 -12.17
C LYS A 177 -14.09 -15.72 -11.81
N GLN A 178 -13.07 -15.59 -12.64
CA GLN A 178 -11.74 -16.14 -12.35
C GLN A 178 -11.06 -15.25 -11.29
N THR A 179 -10.39 -15.87 -10.31
CA THR A 179 -9.88 -15.16 -9.14
C THR A 179 -8.37 -15.34 -8.97
N ALA A 180 -7.66 -14.28 -8.61
CA ALA A 180 -6.22 -14.33 -8.38
C ALA A 180 -5.80 -13.57 -7.11
N LEU A 181 -4.79 -14.09 -6.42
CA LEU A 181 -4.02 -13.42 -5.38
C LEU A 181 -2.55 -13.41 -5.82
N LEU A 182 -1.98 -12.23 -6.01
CA LEU A 182 -0.58 -12.00 -6.37
C LEU A 182 0.07 -11.13 -5.30
N THR A 183 1.23 -11.52 -4.79
CA THR A 183 2.01 -10.72 -3.83
C THR A 183 3.50 -11.07 -3.91
N SER A 184 4.36 -10.19 -3.41
CA SER A 184 5.78 -10.47 -3.13
C SER A 184 6.00 -10.97 -1.68
N SER A 185 5.03 -10.70 -0.81
CA SER A 185 5.02 -11.02 0.62
C SER A 185 4.74 -12.51 0.88
N ARG A 186 4.87 -12.97 2.14
CA ARG A 186 4.40 -14.32 2.52
C ARG A 186 2.89 -14.43 2.29
N LEU A 187 2.42 -15.53 1.69
CA LEU A 187 0.97 -15.76 1.48
C LEU A 187 0.16 -15.81 2.78
N THR A 188 0.83 -15.99 3.91
CA THR A 188 0.30 -16.09 5.27
C THR A 188 0.48 -14.82 6.10
N SER A 189 1.19 -13.79 5.61
CA SER A 189 1.41 -12.57 6.39
C SER A 189 0.08 -11.87 6.72
N PRO A 190 -0.05 -11.18 7.86
CA PRO A 190 -1.33 -10.63 8.33
C PRO A 190 -2.16 -9.88 7.27
N GLY A 191 -1.51 -8.98 6.51
CA GLY A 191 -2.16 -8.24 5.43
C GLY A 191 -2.68 -9.13 4.30
N VAL A 192 -1.84 -10.02 3.78
CA VAL A 192 -2.22 -10.96 2.70
C VAL A 192 -3.28 -11.95 3.19
N ALA A 193 -3.11 -12.49 4.38
CA ALA A 193 -4.04 -13.40 5.04
C ALA A 193 -5.42 -12.76 5.24
N GLY A 194 -5.50 -11.45 5.49
CA GLY A 194 -6.76 -10.72 5.62
C GLY A 194 -7.68 -10.86 4.40
N THR A 195 -7.13 -11.14 3.22
CA THR A 195 -7.92 -11.38 2.00
C THR A 195 -8.74 -12.67 2.03
N TYR A 196 -8.39 -13.66 2.86
CA TYR A 196 -9.05 -14.98 2.86
C TYR A 196 -9.29 -15.62 4.24
N ALA A 197 -8.39 -15.40 5.20
CA ALA A 197 -8.38 -16.12 6.48
C ALA A 197 -9.54 -15.73 7.40
N SER A 198 -9.95 -16.69 8.23
CA SER A 198 -10.84 -16.51 9.38
C SER A 198 -10.11 -17.05 10.62
N THR A 199 -9.59 -16.15 11.46
CA THR A 199 -8.78 -16.50 12.64
C THR A 199 -8.92 -15.45 13.74
N PRO A 200 -8.95 -15.85 15.02
CA PRO A 200 -8.97 -14.91 16.16
C PRO A 200 -7.59 -14.28 16.44
N ASP A 201 -6.53 -14.77 15.79
CA ASP A 201 -5.15 -14.27 15.88
C ASP A 201 -4.42 -14.41 14.53
N MET A 202 -3.82 -13.32 14.05
CA MET A 202 -3.06 -13.22 12.80
C MET A 202 -1.71 -13.93 12.84
N GLN A 203 -1.18 -14.25 14.03
CA GLN A 203 0.09 -14.96 14.20
C GLN A 203 -0.03 -16.46 13.89
N LEU A 204 -1.23 -17.01 13.72
CA LEU A 204 -1.50 -18.43 13.46
C LEU A 204 -1.20 -18.82 11.99
N GLU A 205 -0.04 -18.43 11.46
CA GLU A 205 0.38 -18.59 10.06
C GLU A 205 0.44 -20.07 9.63
N SER A 206 0.84 -20.97 10.54
CA SER A 206 1.07 -22.41 10.28
C SER A 206 0.80 -23.30 11.51
N ASP A 207 0.94 -24.63 11.36
CA ASP A 207 0.81 -25.59 12.47
C ASP A 207 1.83 -25.37 13.59
N ILE A 208 2.99 -24.75 13.29
CA ILE A 208 4.02 -24.36 14.26
C ILE A 208 3.42 -23.36 15.24
N HIS A 209 2.92 -22.25 14.73
CA HIS A 209 2.29 -21.17 15.49
C HIS A 209 1.05 -21.66 16.26
N MET A 210 0.28 -22.60 15.67
CA MET A 210 -0.84 -23.25 16.36
C MET A 210 -0.37 -24.04 17.58
N ARG A 211 0.75 -24.79 17.50
CA ARG A 211 1.32 -25.51 18.64
C ARG A 211 1.91 -24.57 19.69
N GLU A 212 2.63 -23.53 19.26
CA GLU A 212 3.24 -22.53 20.15
C GLU A 212 2.19 -21.72 20.93
N SER A 213 1.06 -21.43 20.30
CA SER A 213 -0.09 -20.74 20.92
C SER A 213 -1.01 -21.68 21.72
N GLY A 214 -0.72 -22.99 21.77
CA GLY A 214 -1.57 -24.00 22.42
C GLY A 214 -2.92 -24.23 21.72
N CYS A 215 -3.06 -23.80 20.46
CA CYS A 215 -4.27 -23.88 19.65
C CYS A 215 -4.40 -25.17 18.82
N ASP A 216 -3.38 -26.02 18.82
CA ASP A 216 -3.32 -27.31 18.13
C ASP A 216 -4.48 -28.28 18.45
N LYS A 217 -5.05 -28.17 19.65
CA LYS A 217 -6.22 -28.95 20.10
C LYS A 217 -7.57 -28.38 19.70
N SER A 218 -7.62 -27.21 19.07
CA SER A 218 -8.85 -26.60 18.58
C SER A 218 -9.26 -27.15 17.20
N SER A 219 -10.50 -26.90 16.78
CA SER A 219 -10.96 -27.18 15.40
C SER A 219 -10.56 -26.10 14.39
N LEU A 220 -9.83 -25.06 14.82
CA LEU A 220 -9.33 -24.00 13.97
C LEU A 220 -8.23 -24.53 13.03
N LYS A 221 -8.21 -24.06 11.79
CA LYS A 221 -7.14 -24.31 10.83
C LYS A 221 -6.14 -23.16 10.85
N ASP A 222 -4.86 -23.47 10.75
CA ASP A 222 -3.82 -22.47 10.47
C ASP A 222 -4.09 -21.74 9.14
N ILE A 223 -3.59 -20.50 9.02
CA ILE A 223 -3.83 -19.60 7.88
C ILE A 223 -3.43 -20.28 6.55
N ALA A 224 -2.23 -20.89 6.47
CA ALA A 224 -1.80 -21.59 5.26
C ALA A 224 -2.77 -22.71 4.83
N LYS A 225 -3.27 -23.49 5.80
CA LYS A 225 -4.25 -24.58 5.58
C LYS A 225 -5.63 -24.06 5.17
N GLN A 226 -6.03 -22.86 5.63
CA GLN A 226 -7.26 -22.21 5.15
C GLN A 226 -7.17 -21.83 3.66
N LEU A 227 -6.05 -21.23 3.24
CA LEU A 227 -5.84 -20.85 1.83
C LEU A 227 -6.04 -22.04 0.87
N ILE A 228 -5.45 -23.19 1.23
CA ILE A 228 -5.50 -24.38 0.38
C ILE A 228 -6.81 -25.17 0.50
N THR A 229 -7.38 -25.27 1.70
CA THR A 229 -8.55 -26.16 1.93
C THR A 229 -9.91 -25.46 1.84
N ASP A 230 -9.99 -24.16 2.13
CA ASP A 230 -11.26 -23.39 2.13
C ASP A 230 -11.42 -22.49 0.89
N TYR A 231 -10.33 -22.13 0.22
CA TYR A 231 -10.32 -21.31 -1.00
C TYR A 231 -9.96 -22.12 -2.25
N LYS A 232 -10.44 -23.37 -2.31
CA LYS A 232 -10.20 -24.34 -3.40
C LYS A 232 -10.57 -23.89 -4.83
N LYS A 233 -11.31 -22.79 -4.99
CA LYS A 233 -11.69 -22.19 -6.27
C LYS A 233 -10.85 -20.97 -6.67
N LEU A 234 -9.94 -20.50 -5.81
CA LEU A 234 -9.00 -19.43 -6.13
C LEU A 234 -8.07 -19.94 -7.25
N ASN A 235 -8.11 -19.31 -8.42
CA ASN A 235 -7.46 -19.82 -9.63
C ASN A 235 -5.94 -19.65 -9.55
N VAL A 236 -5.48 -18.42 -9.35
CA VAL A 236 -4.03 -18.12 -9.29
C VAL A 236 -3.66 -17.66 -7.89
N ILE A 237 -2.67 -18.32 -7.31
CA ILE A 237 -2.06 -17.96 -6.02
C ILE A 237 -0.57 -17.81 -6.27
N VAL A 238 -0.03 -16.60 -6.13
CA VAL A 238 1.42 -16.33 -6.22
C VAL A 238 1.86 -15.48 -5.04
N GLY A 239 2.89 -15.94 -4.32
CA GLY A 239 3.50 -15.21 -3.20
C GLY A 239 4.75 -15.90 -2.67
N SER A 240 5.17 -15.56 -1.46
CA SER A 240 6.30 -16.17 -0.76
C SER A 240 5.83 -16.99 0.46
N GLY A 241 6.75 -17.46 1.32
CA GLY A 241 6.45 -18.18 2.56
C GLY A 241 6.19 -19.68 2.37
N ARG A 242 6.83 -20.31 1.38
CA ARG A 242 6.57 -21.72 0.99
C ARG A 242 6.84 -22.75 2.09
N ASN A 243 7.67 -22.42 3.08
CA ASN A 243 7.94 -23.25 4.26
C ASN A 243 6.66 -23.58 5.04
N TYR A 244 5.74 -22.61 5.22
CA TYR A 244 4.44 -22.85 5.88
C TYR A 244 3.45 -23.67 5.03
N PHE A 245 3.85 -24.11 3.83
CA PHE A 245 3.11 -25.03 2.96
C PHE A 245 3.85 -26.36 2.72
N GLN A 246 5.09 -26.50 3.18
CA GLN A 246 5.95 -27.66 2.93
C GLN A 246 6.17 -28.51 4.18
N LEU A 247 6.07 -29.84 4.03
CA LEU A 247 6.34 -30.76 5.12
C LEU A 247 7.84 -30.80 5.47
N ASN A 248 8.17 -30.71 6.76
CA ASN A 248 9.53 -30.67 7.30
C ASN A 248 10.36 -31.97 7.13
N THR A 249 9.79 -33.02 6.52
CA THR A 249 10.50 -34.23 6.11
C THR A 249 10.86 -34.25 4.63
N ILE A 250 10.46 -33.23 3.86
CA ILE A 250 10.66 -33.14 2.42
C ILE A 250 11.72 -32.07 2.13
N ALA A 251 12.75 -32.44 1.38
CA ALA A 251 13.73 -31.51 0.83
C ALA A 251 13.07 -30.59 -0.20
N ASP A 252 13.37 -29.30 -0.12
CA ASP A 252 12.83 -28.28 -1.01
C ASP A 252 13.34 -28.39 -2.44
N GLU A 253 12.43 -28.08 -3.35
CA GLU A 253 12.55 -28.24 -4.79
C GLU A 253 13.64 -27.33 -5.40
N VAL A 254 14.03 -26.25 -4.69
CA VAL A 254 15.03 -25.27 -5.14
C VAL A 254 16.34 -25.36 -4.35
N THR A 255 16.28 -25.49 -3.02
CA THR A 255 17.48 -25.50 -2.16
C THR A 255 18.07 -26.89 -1.93
N GLY A 256 17.33 -27.97 -2.24
CA GLY A 256 17.76 -29.35 -2.00
C GLY A 256 17.82 -29.75 -0.52
N THR A 257 17.34 -28.89 0.39
CA THR A 257 17.38 -29.08 1.85
C THR A 257 16.00 -28.85 2.46
N VAL A 258 15.76 -29.31 3.68
CA VAL A 258 14.53 -28.95 4.41
C VAL A 258 14.60 -27.47 4.79
N LEU A 259 13.55 -26.70 4.46
CA LEU A 259 13.51 -25.28 4.82
C LEU A 259 13.32 -25.11 6.34
N PRO A 260 13.98 -24.13 6.97
CA PRO A 260 13.63 -23.68 8.32
C PRO A 260 12.13 -23.37 8.43
N GLU A 261 11.56 -23.60 9.62
CA GLU A 261 10.14 -23.34 9.90
C GLU A 261 9.16 -24.01 8.91
N SER A 262 9.52 -25.20 8.39
CA SER A 262 8.61 -26.03 7.60
C SER A 262 7.54 -26.68 8.50
N ARG A 263 6.29 -26.77 8.01
CA ARG A 263 5.18 -27.38 8.74
C ARG A 263 5.38 -28.88 8.99
N SER A 264 4.75 -29.43 10.02
CA SER A 264 4.95 -30.83 10.44
C SER A 264 3.76 -31.77 10.24
N ASP A 265 2.58 -31.25 9.89
CA ASP A 265 1.35 -32.05 9.76
C ASP A 265 1.10 -32.61 8.35
N LEU A 266 1.22 -31.79 7.30
CA LEU A 266 0.83 -32.09 5.92
C LEU A 266 1.67 -31.26 4.92
N ASP A 267 2.02 -31.80 3.74
CA ASP A 267 2.48 -30.94 2.63
C ASP A 267 1.28 -30.34 1.90
N LEU A 268 1.03 -29.05 2.10
CA LEU A 268 -0.11 -28.36 1.51
C LEU A 268 0.03 -28.15 0.00
N LYS A 269 1.27 -28.08 -0.54
CA LYS A 269 1.52 -28.03 -1.99
C LYS A 269 1.06 -29.34 -2.65
N MET A 270 1.17 -30.47 -1.96
CA MET A 270 0.68 -31.78 -2.41
C MET A 270 -0.84 -31.89 -2.26
N ILE A 271 -1.42 -31.44 -1.15
CA ILE A 271 -2.88 -31.42 -0.94
C ILE A 271 -3.59 -30.57 -2.01
N TRP A 272 -3.05 -29.39 -2.35
CA TRP A 272 -3.57 -28.55 -3.43
C TRP A 272 -3.55 -29.26 -4.78
N ASP A 273 -2.43 -29.91 -5.11
CA ASP A 273 -2.20 -30.61 -6.38
C ASP A 273 -3.17 -31.78 -6.56
N ILE A 274 -3.34 -32.60 -5.50
CA ILE A 274 -4.32 -33.70 -5.47
C ILE A 274 -5.75 -33.16 -5.66
N ASP A 275 -6.13 -32.06 -4.99
CA ASP A 275 -7.45 -31.42 -5.18
C ASP A 275 -7.71 -30.99 -6.63
N LYS A 276 -6.67 -30.55 -7.38
CA LYS A 276 -6.83 -30.18 -8.79
C LYS A 276 -6.84 -31.39 -9.73
N ARG A 277 -5.98 -32.39 -9.48
CA ARG A 277 -5.99 -33.68 -10.22
C ARG A 277 -7.33 -34.39 -10.11
N LEU A 278 -7.91 -34.48 -8.92
CA LEU A 278 -9.22 -35.11 -8.70
C LEU A 278 -10.37 -34.39 -9.42
N LYS A 279 -10.25 -33.07 -9.62
CA LYS A 279 -11.19 -32.27 -10.43
C LYS A 279 -10.95 -32.36 -11.94
N LYS A 280 -9.87 -33.01 -12.39
CA LYS A 280 -9.39 -33.03 -13.78
C LYS A 280 -9.12 -31.63 -14.36
N ALA A 281 -8.80 -30.66 -13.49
CA ALA A 281 -8.52 -29.28 -13.89
C ALA A 281 -7.10 -29.14 -14.46
N THR A 282 -6.88 -28.23 -15.42
CA THR A 282 -5.52 -27.90 -15.87
C THR A 282 -4.83 -27.08 -14.79
N HIS A 283 -3.69 -27.55 -14.28
CA HIS A 283 -3.00 -26.89 -13.19
C HIS A 283 -1.48 -27.03 -13.27
N LYS A 284 -0.78 -26.07 -12.67
CA LYS A 284 0.67 -26.10 -12.47
C LYS A 284 1.04 -25.57 -11.08
N LYS A 285 2.08 -26.18 -10.51
CA LYS A 285 2.84 -25.63 -9.39
C LYS A 285 4.19 -25.13 -9.90
N ALA A 286 4.69 -24.07 -9.29
CA ALA A 286 6.04 -23.54 -9.56
C ALA A 286 6.65 -22.97 -8.28
N VAL A 287 7.97 -23.12 -8.15
CA VAL A 287 8.77 -22.63 -7.01
C VAL A 287 10.03 -21.97 -7.58
N GLY A 288 10.41 -20.82 -7.03
CA GLY A 288 11.42 -19.93 -7.63
C GLY A 288 10.86 -19.04 -8.74
N LEU A 289 11.39 -17.80 -8.82
CA LEU A 289 10.91 -16.74 -9.71
C LEU A 289 10.81 -17.15 -11.19
N THR A 290 11.84 -17.81 -11.73
CA THR A 290 11.88 -18.24 -13.14
C THR A 290 10.74 -19.21 -13.46
N ALA A 291 10.57 -20.26 -12.65
CA ALA A 291 9.52 -21.26 -12.87
C ALA A 291 8.11 -20.65 -12.75
N VAL A 292 7.91 -19.69 -11.85
CA VAL A 292 6.64 -18.95 -11.75
C VAL A 292 6.41 -18.11 -12.99
N ASN A 293 7.43 -17.40 -13.50
CA ASN A 293 7.33 -16.63 -14.74
C ASN A 293 6.97 -17.52 -15.94
N ASP A 294 7.62 -18.68 -16.09
CA ASP A 294 7.36 -19.63 -17.17
C ASP A 294 5.93 -20.19 -17.12
N VAL A 295 5.43 -20.48 -15.91
CA VAL A 295 4.05 -20.97 -15.72
C VAL A 295 3.01 -19.88 -15.97
N LEU A 296 3.25 -18.65 -15.52
CA LEU A 296 2.37 -17.51 -15.82
C LEU A 296 2.36 -17.18 -17.32
N ALA A 297 3.51 -17.24 -17.98
CA ALA A 297 3.68 -16.99 -19.42
C ALA A 297 3.25 -18.17 -20.32
N SER A 298 2.72 -19.26 -19.74
CA SER A 298 2.35 -20.46 -20.49
C SER A 298 1.39 -20.13 -21.64
N SER A 299 1.62 -20.72 -22.82
CA SER A 299 0.75 -20.54 -23.99
C SER A 299 -0.63 -21.20 -23.81
N SER A 300 -0.66 -22.36 -23.15
CA SER A 300 -1.90 -23.10 -22.82
C SER A 300 -2.75 -22.38 -21.77
N TYR A 301 -4.02 -22.75 -21.67
CA TYR A 301 -4.89 -22.30 -20.57
C TYR A 301 -4.67 -23.15 -19.32
N LEU A 302 -4.33 -22.48 -18.20
CA LEU A 302 -4.22 -23.09 -16.88
C LEU A 302 -5.37 -22.59 -16.01
N GLU A 303 -6.25 -23.50 -15.58
CA GLU A 303 -7.36 -23.17 -14.67
C GLU A 303 -6.86 -22.84 -13.26
N TYR A 304 -5.78 -23.49 -12.81
CA TYR A 304 -5.16 -23.23 -11.51
C TYR A 304 -3.63 -23.09 -11.56
N ILE A 305 -3.08 -22.11 -10.85
CA ILE A 305 -1.64 -21.89 -10.68
C ILE A 305 -1.34 -21.66 -9.20
N LEU A 306 -0.37 -22.39 -8.65
CA LEU A 306 0.21 -22.14 -7.33
C LEU A 306 1.71 -21.88 -7.50
N GLY A 307 2.11 -20.62 -7.36
CA GLY A 307 3.47 -20.16 -7.54
C GLY A 307 4.09 -19.65 -6.24
N PHE A 308 5.32 -20.05 -5.95
CA PHE A 308 6.13 -19.47 -4.88
C PHE A 308 7.29 -18.67 -5.47
N ILE A 309 7.26 -17.35 -5.34
CA ILE A 309 8.33 -16.45 -5.76
C ILE A 309 9.29 -16.21 -4.60
N ASP A 310 10.27 -17.10 -4.50
CA ASP A 310 11.27 -17.09 -3.42
C ASP A 310 12.33 -16.01 -3.67
N THR A 311 11.89 -14.76 -3.54
CA THR A 311 12.72 -13.57 -3.68
C THR A 311 13.45 -13.27 -2.37
N THR A 312 14.58 -12.57 -2.47
CA THR A 312 15.28 -11.96 -1.32
C THR A 312 14.53 -10.71 -0.83
N GLU A 313 13.26 -10.89 -0.45
CA GLU A 313 12.32 -9.94 0.17
C GLU A 313 12.13 -8.56 -0.48
N LYS A 314 12.80 -8.22 -1.59
CA LYS A 314 12.86 -6.86 -2.16
C LYS A 314 12.25 -6.67 -3.56
N GLN A 315 11.72 -7.73 -4.17
CA GLN A 315 11.24 -7.67 -5.56
C GLN A 315 9.71 -7.70 -5.62
N GLU A 316 9.13 -6.66 -6.22
CA GLU A 316 7.69 -6.49 -6.34
C GLU A 316 7.02 -7.38 -7.37
N VAL A 317 5.69 -7.54 -7.23
CA VAL A 317 4.85 -8.10 -8.29
C VAL A 317 4.85 -7.15 -9.49
N THR A 318 5.56 -7.55 -10.55
CA THR A 318 5.66 -6.77 -11.78
C THR A 318 4.33 -6.72 -12.54
N GLY A 319 4.14 -5.67 -13.34
CA GLY A 319 3.03 -5.58 -14.29
C GLY A 319 2.97 -6.76 -15.27
N LEU A 320 4.11 -7.38 -15.60
CA LEU A 320 4.17 -8.59 -16.43
C LEU A 320 3.48 -9.79 -15.77
N HIS A 321 3.63 -9.99 -14.46
CA HIS A 321 2.93 -11.07 -13.75
C HIS A 321 1.41 -10.88 -13.86
N ILE A 322 0.92 -9.66 -13.64
CA ILE A 322 -0.50 -9.32 -13.66
C ILE A 322 -1.06 -9.47 -15.09
N ARG A 323 -0.33 -8.94 -16.08
CA ARG A 323 -0.64 -9.09 -17.51
C ARG A 323 -0.77 -10.57 -17.90
N ASN A 324 0.19 -11.40 -17.53
CA ASN A 324 0.18 -12.83 -17.85
C ASN A 324 -1.02 -13.56 -17.22
N VAL A 325 -1.43 -13.17 -16.01
CA VAL A 325 -2.67 -13.69 -15.38
C VAL A 325 -3.91 -13.24 -16.15
N ILE A 326 -4.01 -11.96 -16.55
CA ILE A 326 -5.10 -11.44 -17.39
C ILE A 326 -5.15 -12.20 -18.72
N ASP A 327 -4.01 -12.41 -19.37
CA ASP A 327 -3.93 -13.13 -20.66
C ASP A 327 -4.27 -14.61 -20.52
N ASN A 328 -3.86 -15.28 -19.44
CA ASN A 328 -4.33 -16.63 -19.14
C ASN A 328 -5.85 -16.67 -18.90
N PHE A 329 -6.43 -15.69 -18.19
CA PHE A 329 -7.88 -15.64 -17.96
C PHE A 329 -8.67 -15.33 -19.24
N LYS A 330 -8.16 -14.47 -20.13
CA LYS A 330 -8.77 -14.15 -21.43
C LYS A 330 -8.87 -15.35 -22.39
N LYS A 331 -8.05 -16.40 -22.22
CA LYS A 331 -8.13 -17.63 -23.03
C LYS A 331 -9.40 -18.46 -22.79
N LYS A 332 -10.14 -18.22 -21.71
CA LYS A 332 -11.40 -18.90 -21.42
C LYS A 332 -12.55 -18.22 -22.18
N SER A 333 -13.09 -18.90 -23.19
CA SER A 333 -14.17 -18.39 -24.05
C SER A 333 -15.38 -17.86 -23.26
N ASP A 334 -15.80 -18.61 -22.25
CA ASP A 334 -17.06 -18.39 -21.52
C ASP A 334 -16.80 -17.63 -20.20
N SER A 335 -15.83 -16.70 -20.19
CA SER A 335 -15.44 -15.99 -18.97
C SER A 335 -16.42 -14.87 -18.60
N THR A 336 -16.98 -14.94 -17.39
CA THR A 336 -17.77 -13.87 -16.75
C THR A 336 -16.90 -12.71 -16.22
N GLY A 337 -15.60 -12.74 -16.54
CA GLY A 337 -14.58 -11.78 -16.13
C GLY A 337 -13.70 -12.29 -15.00
N TYR A 338 -12.89 -11.40 -14.44
CA TYR A 338 -11.92 -11.74 -13.40
C TYR A 338 -11.92 -10.75 -12.22
N PHE A 339 -11.45 -11.22 -11.07
CA PHE A 339 -11.11 -10.44 -9.89
C PHE A 339 -9.68 -10.79 -9.48
N ILE A 340 -8.74 -9.89 -9.77
CA ILE A 340 -7.33 -10.04 -9.44
C ILE A 340 -7.03 -9.14 -8.25
N THR A 341 -6.41 -9.68 -7.20
CA THR A 341 -5.85 -8.92 -6.09
C THR A 341 -4.33 -8.92 -6.20
N VAL A 342 -3.74 -7.74 -6.04
CA VAL A 342 -2.28 -7.54 -5.94
C VAL A 342 -2.01 -6.93 -4.57
N TYR A 343 -1.29 -7.63 -3.70
CA TYR A 343 -0.94 -7.13 -2.36
C TYR A 343 0.55 -6.79 -2.29
N SER A 344 0.89 -5.59 -1.83
CA SER A 344 2.26 -5.15 -1.50
C SER A 344 2.37 -4.68 -0.05
N ASP A 345 3.36 -5.22 0.66
CA ASP A 345 3.84 -4.73 1.95
C ASP A 345 5.21 -4.02 1.87
N GLN A 346 5.83 -3.93 0.67
CA GLN A 346 7.20 -3.42 0.51
C GLN A 346 7.34 -1.96 0.93
N LEU A 347 6.34 -1.15 0.61
CA LEU A 347 6.26 0.25 0.97
C LEU A 347 6.23 0.41 2.51
N ALA A 348 5.39 -0.37 3.20
CA ALA A 348 5.36 -0.47 4.65
C ALA A 348 6.68 -0.97 5.26
N ARG A 349 7.33 -1.99 4.68
CA ARG A 349 8.68 -2.45 5.11
C ARG A 349 9.70 -1.31 5.11
N SER A 350 9.75 -0.52 4.04
CA SER A 350 10.65 0.64 3.98
C SER A 350 10.29 1.73 5.01
N HIS A 351 9.00 1.94 5.32
CA HIS A 351 8.58 2.82 6.42
C HIS A 351 8.98 2.27 7.80
N TYR A 352 8.84 0.97 8.02
CA TYR A 352 9.23 0.29 9.26
C TYR A 352 10.74 0.36 9.52
N GLU A 353 11.57 0.46 8.48
CA GLU A 353 13.02 0.67 8.59
C GLU A 353 13.43 2.17 8.64
N SER A 354 12.47 3.10 8.58
CA SER A 354 12.66 4.55 8.43
C SER A 354 13.42 4.97 7.16
N LYS A 355 13.32 4.21 6.07
CA LYS A 355 14.05 4.42 4.80
C LYS A 355 13.21 5.10 3.73
N ALA A 356 13.01 6.41 3.85
CA ALA A 356 12.15 7.16 2.93
C ALA A 356 12.58 7.08 1.45
N PHE A 357 13.88 6.98 1.14
CA PHE A 357 14.33 6.79 -0.26
C PHE A 357 13.76 5.52 -0.90
N GLN A 358 13.81 4.39 -0.18
CA GLN A 358 13.26 3.14 -0.66
C GLN A 358 11.74 3.23 -0.87
N VAL A 359 11.01 3.96 -0.02
CA VAL A 359 9.57 4.22 -0.18
C VAL A 359 9.26 4.79 -1.57
N GLY A 360 10.05 5.76 -2.04
CA GLY A 360 9.90 6.31 -3.39
C GLY A 360 10.16 5.28 -4.50
N GLN A 361 11.17 4.43 -4.34
CA GLN A 361 11.49 3.37 -5.31
C GLN A 361 10.40 2.29 -5.36
N GLN A 362 9.91 1.82 -4.20
CA GLN A 362 8.85 0.82 -4.12
C GLN A 362 7.54 1.36 -4.69
N LEU A 363 7.16 2.60 -4.36
CA LEU A 363 5.96 3.19 -4.96
C LEU A 363 6.09 3.31 -6.49
N ASN A 364 7.25 3.69 -7.03
CA ASN A 364 7.45 3.75 -8.48
C ASN A 364 7.28 2.37 -9.15
N ALA A 365 7.73 1.29 -8.49
CA ALA A 365 7.55 -0.08 -8.98
C ALA A 365 6.06 -0.50 -8.96
N ILE A 366 5.35 -0.23 -7.86
CA ILE A 366 3.91 -0.48 -7.73
C ILE A 366 3.11 0.29 -8.79
N LEU A 367 3.41 1.58 -8.98
CA LEU A 367 2.75 2.40 -10.00
C LEU A 367 3.09 1.98 -11.42
N GLY A 368 4.29 1.42 -11.65
CA GLY A 368 4.62 0.71 -12.89
C GLY A 368 3.68 -0.46 -13.15
N ALA A 369 3.41 -1.29 -12.14
CA ALA A 369 2.46 -2.40 -12.25
C ALA A 369 1.02 -1.92 -12.51
N VAL A 370 0.58 -0.82 -11.88
CA VAL A 370 -0.72 -0.18 -12.17
C VAL A 370 -0.78 0.32 -13.62
N GLN A 371 0.26 1.02 -14.09
CA GLN A 371 0.33 1.56 -15.45
C GLN A 371 0.29 0.46 -16.53
N GLU A 372 1.01 -0.65 -16.32
CA GLU A 372 0.96 -1.81 -17.22
C GLU A 372 -0.46 -2.40 -17.33
N VAL A 373 -1.19 -2.51 -16.20
CA VAL A 373 -2.59 -2.95 -16.22
C VAL A 373 -3.47 -1.96 -16.99
N GLN A 374 -3.35 -0.65 -16.73
CA GLN A 374 -4.10 0.38 -17.47
C GLN A 374 -3.88 0.29 -18.98
N TRP A 375 -2.64 0.09 -19.43
CA TRP A 375 -2.33 -0.04 -20.85
C TRP A 375 -2.86 -1.33 -21.43
N HIS A 376 -2.66 -2.46 -20.74
CA HIS A 376 -3.10 -3.79 -21.20
C HIS A 376 -4.63 -3.94 -21.25
N THR A 377 -5.36 -3.17 -20.44
CA THR A 377 -6.84 -3.17 -20.41
C THR A 377 -7.45 -1.92 -21.04
N LYS A 378 -6.66 -1.03 -21.68
CA LYS A 378 -7.14 0.25 -22.25
C LYS A 378 -8.30 0.10 -23.24
N ASN A 379 -8.28 -0.99 -24.02
CA ASN A 379 -9.32 -1.29 -25.00
C ASN A 379 -10.49 -2.11 -24.38
N ASP A 380 -10.26 -2.73 -23.22
CA ASP A 380 -11.26 -3.48 -22.46
C ASP A 380 -11.98 -2.53 -21.47
N GLN A 381 -12.90 -1.72 -21.99
CA GLN A 381 -13.68 -0.70 -21.26
C GLN A 381 -14.59 -1.26 -20.13
N ASP A 382 -14.49 -2.56 -19.84
CA ASP A 382 -15.20 -3.29 -18.80
C ASP A 382 -14.34 -3.56 -17.54
N THR A 383 -13.12 -3.02 -17.45
CA THR A 383 -12.16 -3.28 -16.36
C THR A 383 -12.03 -2.13 -15.37
N LEU A 384 -12.46 -2.37 -14.13
CA LEU A 384 -12.24 -1.50 -12.98
C LEU A 384 -10.84 -1.76 -12.40
N ILE A 385 -10.05 -0.71 -12.21
CA ILE A 385 -8.78 -0.75 -11.48
C ILE A 385 -8.94 0.07 -10.21
N VAL A 386 -8.65 -0.51 -9.05
CA VAL A 386 -8.66 0.16 -7.75
C VAL A 386 -7.29 0.01 -7.10
N VAL A 387 -6.73 1.10 -6.59
CA VAL A 387 -5.57 1.11 -5.70
C VAL A 387 -6.06 1.63 -4.35
N ALA A 388 -6.09 0.77 -3.34
CA ALA A 388 -6.54 1.12 -2.00
C ALA A 388 -5.40 0.90 -0.99
N SER A 389 -5.22 1.85 -0.09
CA SER A 389 -4.33 1.68 1.04
C SER A 389 -4.99 0.84 2.14
N THR A 390 -4.23 -0.08 2.73
CA THR A 390 -4.63 -0.83 3.94
C THR A 390 -4.11 -0.17 5.21
N GLN A 391 -3.10 0.69 5.11
CA GLN A 391 -2.44 1.32 6.26
C GLN A 391 -1.56 2.50 5.83
N GLY A 392 -1.39 3.49 6.71
CA GLY A 392 -0.47 4.62 6.50
C GLY A 392 0.85 4.45 7.23
N SER A 393 1.68 5.48 7.18
CA SER A 393 2.99 5.57 7.81
C SER A 393 3.06 6.71 8.83
N THR A 394 4.11 6.71 9.66
CA THR A 394 4.44 7.85 10.53
C THR A 394 5.42 8.84 9.88
N LEU A 395 5.57 8.79 8.56
CA LEU A 395 6.43 9.68 7.78
C LEU A 395 5.82 11.07 7.68
N THR A 396 6.58 12.09 8.04
CA THR A 396 6.20 13.50 7.97
C THR A 396 7.21 14.31 7.17
N LEU A 397 6.72 15.24 6.35
CA LEU A 397 7.50 16.28 5.67
C LEU A 397 7.25 17.61 6.37
N ALA A 398 8.29 18.18 6.98
CA ALA A 398 8.27 19.50 7.58
C ALA A 398 8.33 20.61 6.52
N SER A 399 7.78 21.77 6.86
CA SER A 399 7.95 22.99 6.06
C SER A 399 9.38 23.50 6.13
N GLY A 400 9.82 24.24 5.11
CA GLY A 400 11.14 24.88 5.04
C GLY A 400 12.02 24.37 3.89
N THR A 401 11.72 23.21 3.30
CA THR A 401 12.34 22.79 2.04
C THR A 401 11.97 23.74 0.91
N LEU A 402 12.96 24.21 0.17
CA LEU A 402 12.74 24.83 -1.14
C LEU A 402 12.53 23.74 -2.19
N LEU A 403 11.69 23.97 -3.20
CA LEU A 403 11.40 22.97 -4.25
C LEU A 403 12.66 22.49 -5.00
N LYS A 404 13.71 23.32 -5.03
CA LYS A 404 15.03 23.05 -5.61
C LYS A 404 15.97 22.19 -4.73
N GLU A 405 15.68 22.08 -3.43
CA GLU A 405 16.49 21.32 -2.48
C GLU A 405 16.19 19.84 -2.59
N THR A 406 17.15 18.98 -2.22
CA THR A 406 16.96 17.52 -2.24
C THR A 406 16.07 17.08 -1.10
N VAL A 407 15.42 15.93 -1.23
CA VAL A 407 14.59 15.36 -0.16
C VAL A 407 15.35 15.09 1.15
N THR A 408 16.68 15.00 1.10
CA THR A 408 17.59 14.81 2.24
C THR A 408 18.26 16.07 2.75
N SER A 409 17.96 17.24 2.19
CA SER A 409 18.53 18.50 2.69
C SER A 409 18.27 18.67 4.19
N PHE A 410 19.29 19.09 4.92
CA PHE A 410 19.21 19.30 6.37
C PHE A 410 18.85 20.75 6.71
N SER A 411 18.23 20.91 7.86
CA SER A 411 18.06 22.18 8.55
C SER A 411 18.60 22.06 9.98
N ARG A 412 18.56 23.14 10.75
CA ARG A 412 19.00 23.17 12.15
C ARG A 412 17.86 23.57 13.07
N SER A 413 17.76 22.89 14.21
CA SER A 413 16.88 23.28 15.30
C SER A 413 17.35 24.58 15.98
N ASP A 414 16.54 25.10 16.89
CA ASP A 414 16.92 26.20 17.78
C ASP A 414 18.11 25.83 18.70
N SER A 415 18.33 24.53 18.96
CA SER A 415 19.52 23.98 19.63
C SER A 415 20.73 23.80 18.71
N CYS A 416 20.65 24.26 17.45
CA CYS A 416 21.64 24.05 16.37
C CYS A 416 21.91 22.59 15.97
N GLU A 417 21.06 21.65 16.40
CA GLU A 417 21.16 20.24 16.02
C GLU A 417 20.67 20.03 14.58
N PRO A 418 21.38 19.25 13.75
CA PRO A 418 20.97 19.00 12.36
C PRO A 418 19.78 18.02 12.33
N TYR A 419 18.77 18.34 11.53
CA TYR A 419 17.63 17.45 11.26
C TYR A 419 17.29 17.43 9.77
N THR A 420 16.77 16.30 9.28
CA THR A 420 16.19 16.18 7.93
C THR A 420 14.76 16.68 7.94
N TYR A 421 14.33 17.39 6.88
CA TYR A 421 12.92 17.80 6.76
C TYR A 421 11.95 16.61 6.64
N LEU A 422 12.45 15.44 6.24
CA LEU A 422 11.76 14.16 6.40
C LEU A 422 12.06 13.55 7.77
N THR A 423 11.03 13.20 8.52
CA THR A 423 11.14 12.50 9.81
C THR A 423 10.09 11.39 9.90
N TYR A 424 10.36 10.39 10.73
CA TYR A 424 9.35 9.44 11.18
C TYR A 424 9.02 9.72 12.64
N ALA A 425 7.75 9.63 13.05
CA ALA A 425 7.43 9.77 14.48
C ALA A 425 8.12 8.67 15.31
N PHE A 426 8.17 7.43 14.81
CA PHE A 426 8.84 6.31 15.46
C PHE A 426 9.55 5.38 14.47
N GLY A 427 10.70 4.84 14.86
CA GLY A 427 11.43 3.85 14.05
C GLY A 427 12.83 3.55 14.56
N PRO A 428 13.64 2.80 13.78
CA PRO A 428 15.05 2.64 14.05
C PRO A 428 15.74 3.98 14.29
N LYS A 429 16.74 3.99 15.18
CA LYS A 429 17.51 5.20 15.45
C LYS A 429 18.19 5.65 14.16
N GLN A 430 18.15 6.96 13.90
CA GLN A 430 18.87 7.61 12.81
C GLN A 430 20.32 7.11 12.71
N GLN A 431 20.77 6.78 11.51
CA GLN A 431 22.21 6.59 11.26
C GLN A 431 22.87 7.97 11.28
N VAL A 432 23.88 8.16 12.12
CA VAL A 432 24.48 9.48 12.36
C VAL A 432 25.30 9.95 11.15
N ASP A 433 25.89 9.01 10.40
CA ASP A 433 26.72 9.30 9.23
C ASP A 433 25.89 9.32 7.93
N TYR A 434 25.11 10.39 7.72
CA TYR A 434 24.69 10.76 6.36
C TYR A 434 25.65 11.78 5.77
N ASP A 435 26.45 11.34 4.80
CA ASP A 435 27.15 12.27 3.91
C ASP A 435 26.28 12.55 2.68
N GLU A 436 25.77 13.78 2.57
CA GLU A 436 25.03 14.30 1.40
C GLU A 436 25.76 14.01 0.07
N LYS A 437 27.10 13.92 0.08
CA LYS A 437 27.92 13.64 -1.11
C LYS A 437 27.90 12.18 -1.55
N THR A 438 27.49 11.25 -0.67
CA THR A 438 27.48 9.80 -0.95
C THR A 438 26.17 9.30 -1.54
N GLY A 439 25.07 10.06 -1.41
CA GLY A 439 23.77 9.66 -1.96
C GLY A 439 23.21 8.35 -1.40
N ASN A 440 23.51 8.02 -0.14
CA ASN A 440 23.12 6.74 0.46
C ASN A 440 21.59 6.54 0.48
N THR A 441 21.08 5.64 -0.36
CA THR A 441 19.65 5.31 -0.50
C THR A 441 19.13 4.36 0.58
N ASP A 442 20.01 3.74 1.36
CA ASP A 442 19.64 2.93 2.54
C ASP A 442 19.56 3.75 3.84
N TYR A 443 19.63 5.08 3.74
CA TYR A 443 19.62 5.99 4.89
C TYR A 443 18.36 5.86 5.77
N GLN A 444 18.58 5.77 7.09
CA GLN A 444 17.53 5.74 8.11
C GLN A 444 17.32 7.14 8.67
N PHE A 445 16.15 7.71 8.35
CA PHE A 445 15.76 9.07 8.73
C PHE A 445 15.47 9.20 10.23
N LEU A 446 15.51 10.44 10.74
CA LEU A 446 15.34 10.74 12.16
C LEU A 446 13.97 10.26 12.68
N SER A 447 13.97 9.62 13.86
CA SER A 447 12.77 9.13 14.52
C SER A 447 12.94 8.94 16.03
N LEU A 448 11.83 8.87 16.79
CA LEU A 448 11.87 8.39 18.18
C LEU A 448 12.17 6.90 18.20
N HIS A 449 13.23 6.54 18.94
CA HIS A 449 13.83 5.21 18.82
C HIS A 449 12.89 4.08 19.26
N ARG A 450 12.63 3.17 18.31
CA ARG A 450 12.13 1.81 18.48
C ARG A 450 13.01 0.85 17.67
N THR A 451 12.84 -0.45 17.87
CA THR A 451 13.47 -1.47 17.01
C THR A 451 12.94 -1.47 15.58
N GLN A 452 11.69 -1.03 15.40
CA GLN A 452 10.97 -0.94 14.14
C GLN A 452 9.97 0.23 14.21
N GLY A 453 9.68 0.83 13.06
CA GLY A 453 8.66 1.88 12.93
C GLY A 453 7.25 1.42 13.24
N VAL A 454 6.32 2.36 13.30
CA VAL A 454 4.90 2.10 13.55
C VAL A 454 4.01 2.66 12.45
N THR A 455 2.79 2.13 12.45
CA THR A 455 1.72 2.37 11.49
C THR A 455 1.14 3.78 11.66
N GLY A 456 0.81 4.42 10.54
CA GLY A 456 0.24 5.76 10.50
C GLY A 456 -1.27 5.79 10.68
N GLY A 457 -1.77 6.86 11.31
CA GLY A 457 -3.20 7.18 11.40
C GLY A 457 -3.73 8.36 10.56
N PRO A 458 -3.16 8.77 9.40
CA PRO A 458 -3.86 9.68 8.50
C PRO A 458 -5.01 8.95 7.77
N ASP A 459 -5.95 9.71 7.20
CA ASP A 459 -6.93 9.15 6.26
C ASP A 459 -6.21 8.61 5.00
N LEU A 460 -6.58 7.38 4.62
CA LEU A 460 -5.82 6.56 3.68
C LEU A 460 -6.43 6.63 2.28
N PRO A 461 -5.65 6.88 1.21
CA PRO A 461 -6.22 7.12 -0.11
C PRO A 461 -6.76 5.84 -0.77
N ILE A 462 -7.85 6.01 -1.53
CA ILE A 462 -8.29 5.13 -2.60
C ILE A 462 -8.15 5.90 -3.92
N TYR A 463 -7.67 5.22 -4.95
CA TYR A 463 -7.73 5.65 -6.35
C TYR A 463 -8.52 4.61 -7.14
N ALA A 464 -9.49 5.02 -7.98
CA ALA A 464 -10.21 4.11 -8.89
C ALA A 464 -10.30 4.66 -10.33
N THR A 465 -10.27 3.79 -11.33
CA THR A 465 -10.55 4.14 -12.74
C THR A 465 -11.25 2.99 -13.49
N GLY A 466 -11.98 3.32 -14.55
CA GLY A 466 -12.82 2.36 -15.30
C GLY A 466 -14.29 2.33 -14.83
N PRO A 467 -15.09 1.35 -15.30
CA PRO A 467 -16.51 1.22 -14.96
C PRO A 467 -16.74 1.04 -13.45
N GLY A 468 -17.67 1.82 -12.91
CA GLY A 468 -18.00 1.82 -11.49
C GLY A 468 -17.04 2.61 -10.61
N ALA A 469 -15.92 3.14 -11.14
CA ALA A 469 -14.98 3.96 -10.37
C ALA A 469 -15.59 5.15 -9.59
N PRO A 470 -16.66 5.84 -10.06
CA PRO A 470 -17.27 6.95 -9.32
C PRO A 470 -17.82 6.62 -7.93
N VAL A 471 -17.96 5.34 -7.54
CA VAL A 471 -18.39 4.97 -6.18
C VAL A 471 -17.28 5.09 -5.12
N PHE A 472 -16.02 5.28 -5.53
CA PHE A 472 -14.85 5.33 -4.62
C PHE A 472 -14.48 6.75 -4.18
N VAL A 473 -15.45 7.67 -4.11
CA VAL A 473 -15.26 9.07 -3.67
C VAL A 473 -15.59 9.29 -2.20
N GLY A 474 -15.13 10.42 -1.64
CA GLY A 474 -15.43 10.82 -0.26
C GLY A 474 -14.61 10.06 0.80
N ILE A 475 -15.00 10.19 2.08
CA ILE A 475 -14.28 9.62 3.23
C ILE A 475 -15.09 8.47 3.85
N ASN A 476 -14.60 7.24 3.67
CA ASN A 476 -15.32 6.00 3.94
C ASN A 476 -14.63 5.14 5.03
N THR A 477 -15.02 3.88 5.17
CA THR A 477 -14.38 2.87 6.05
C THR A 477 -13.80 1.73 5.21
N PHE A 478 -12.87 0.91 5.74
CA PHE A 478 -12.35 -0.25 5.02
C PHE A 478 -13.46 -1.18 4.51
N SER A 479 -14.49 -1.39 5.35
CA SER A 479 -15.69 -2.16 5.00
C SER A 479 -16.49 -1.59 3.83
N TYR A 480 -16.39 -0.29 3.52
CA TYR A 480 -17.05 0.31 2.36
C TYR A 480 -16.48 -0.20 1.04
N VAL A 481 -15.16 -0.45 0.97
CA VAL A 481 -14.47 -0.91 -0.25
C VAL A 481 -15.08 -2.23 -0.75
N TYR A 482 -15.45 -3.13 0.16
CA TYR A 482 -16.23 -4.33 -0.13
C TYR A 482 -17.56 -4.03 -0.87
N HIS A 483 -18.40 -3.17 -0.26
CA HIS A 483 -19.73 -2.86 -0.78
C HIS A 483 -19.66 -2.07 -2.08
N ALA A 484 -18.65 -1.21 -2.22
CA ALA A 484 -18.30 -0.48 -3.43
C ALA A 484 -17.91 -1.44 -4.57
N LEU A 485 -17.09 -2.46 -4.31
CA LEU A 485 -16.74 -3.48 -5.29
C LEU A 485 -17.95 -4.33 -5.72
N LEU A 486 -18.84 -4.71 -4.78
CA LEU A 486 -20.08 -5.43 -5.12
C LEU A 486 -21.09 -4.56 -5.88
N CYS A 487 -21.10 -3.25 -5.63
CA CYS A 487 -21.90 -2.26 -6.36
C CYS A 487 -21.38 -2.07 -7.79
N ALA A 488 -20.07 -1.85 -7.94
CA ALA A 488 -19.41 -1.67 -9.23
C ALA A 488 -19.49 -2.92 -10.12
N THR A 489 -19.46 -4.13 -9.55
CA THR A 489 -19.59 -5.39 -10.30
C THR A 489 -21.03 -5.92 -10.42
N CYS A 490 -22.01 -5.23 -9.80
CA CYS A 490 -23.41 -5.67 -9.69
C CYS A 490 -23.62 -7.07 -9.08
N LEU A 491 -22.73 -7.49 -8.17
CA LEU A 491 -22.75 -8.82 -7.54
C LEU A 491 -23.43 -8.90 -6.16
N ALA A 492 -23.92 -7.79 -5.60
CA ALA A 492 -24.74 -7.87 -4.39
C ALA A 492 -26.02 -8.69 -4.67
N SER A 493 -26.45 -9.52 -3.72
CA SER A 493 -27.68 -10.34 -3.86
C SER A 493 -28.96 -9.52 -4.06
N ASN A 494 -28.93 -8.24 -3.68
CA ASN A 494 -29.97 -7.25 -3.96
C ASN A 494 -29.50 -6.16 -4.95
N ALA A 495 -28.44 -6.35 -5.74
CA ALA A 495 -27.84 -5.31 -6.60
C ALA A 495 -28.87 -4.65 -7.53
N GLN A 496 -29.72 -5.44 -8.19
CA GLN A 496 -30.80 -4.95 -9.06
C GLN A 496 -31.87 -4.13 -8.30
N ARG A 497 -32.01 -4.32 -6.99
CA ARG A 497 -32.95 -3.60 -6.13
C ARG A 497 -32.33 -2.37 -5.46
N LEU A 498 -31.03 -2.41 -5.17
CA LEU A 498 -30.28 -1.35 -4.49
C LEU A 498 -29.66 -0.34 -5.45
N TYR A 499 -29.30 -0.77 -6.67
CA TYR A 499 -28.49 0.02 -7.60
C TYR A 499 -29.14 0.09 -8.98
N ARG A 500 -29.48 1.32 -9.40
CA ARG A 500 -30.23 1.58 -10.64
C ARG A 500 -29.45 1.21 -11.91
N HIS A 501 -28.11 1.29 -11.90
CA HIS A 501 -27.26 0.89 -13.02
C HIS A 501 -27.11 -0.64 -13.18
N CYS A 502 -27.45 -1.40 -12.13
CA CYS A 502 -27.47 -2.87 -12.17
C CYS A 502 -28.81 -3.43 -12.68
N GLN A 503 -29.82 -2.59 -12.91
CA GLN A 503 -31.08 -3.03 -13.49
C GLN A 503 -30.90 -3.28 -14.99
N PRO A 504 -31.45 -4.37 -15.56
CA PRO A 504 -31.51 -4.51 -17.00
C PRO A 504 -32.29 -3.32 -17.59
N PRO A 505 -31.92 -2.82 -18.78
CA PRO A 505 -32.65 -1.73 -19.41
C PRO A 505 -34.12 -2.13 -19.52
N ALA A 506 -35.02 -1.27 -19.03
CA ALA A 506 -36.44 -1.56 -19.01
C ALA A 506 -36.89 -1.90 -20.42
N SER A 507 -37.39 -3.13 -20.61
CA SER A 507 -37.99 -3.53 -21.88
C SER A 507 -39.10 -2.54 -22.18
N THR A 508 -39.00 -1.84 -23.32
CA THR A 508 -40.05 -0.97 -23.87
C THR A 508 -41.18 -1.84 -24.41
N THR A 509 -41.79 -2.59 -23.49
CA THR A 509 -43.03 -3.31 -23.72
C THR A 509 -44.11 -2.25 -23.84
N THR A 510 -44.52 -1.95 -25.08
CA THR A 510 -45.61 -1.03 -25.39
C THR A 510 -46.91 -1.63 -24.83
N SER A 511 -47.18 -1.36 -23.56
CA SER A 511 -48.35 -1.87 -22.86
C SER A 511 -49.60 -1.21 -23.42
N ARG A 512 -50.25 -1.85 -24.38
CA ARG A 512 -51.69 -1.69 -24.58
C ARG A 512 -52.36 -2.20 -23.31
N SER A 513 -52.92 -1.28 -22.54
CA SER A 513 -53.62 -1.56 -21.29
C SER A 513 -54.80 -2.51 -21.52
N PRO A 514 -54.87 -3.66 -20.83
CA PRO A 514 -56.12 -4.37 -20.60
C PRO A 514 -56.80 -3.82 -19.35
N LEU A 515 -58.12 -3.70 -19.39
CA LEU A 515 -58.92 -3.15 -18.29
C LEU A 515 -58.82 -3.99 -17.00
N THR A 516 -58.92 -3.29 -15.88
CA THR A 516 -58.91 -3.82 -14.52
C THR A 516 -59.97 -4.90 -14.32
N THR A 517 -59.57 -6.06 -13.78
CA THR A 517 -60.51 -6.97 -13.10
C THR A 517 -59.86 -7.52 -11.84
N THR A 518 -60.44 -7.18 -10.69
CA THR A 518 -59.98 -7.57 -9.36
C THR A 518 -60.34 -9.02 -9.06
N ARG A 519 -59.33 -9.83 -8.69
CA ARG A 519 -59.53 -11.05 -7.88
C ARG A 519 -58.46 -11.13 -6.79
N VAL A 520 -58.91 -11.51 -5.60
CA VAL A 520 -58.12 -11.59 -4.36
C VAL A 520 -57.79 -13.04 -4.06
N ALA A 521 -56.51 -13.34 -3.77
CA ALA A 521 -55.97 -14.40 -2.88
C ALA A 521 -54.57 -14.87 -3.37
N PRO A 522 -53.73 -15.46 -2.51
CA PRO A 522 -53.50 -15.21 -1.08
C PRO A 522 -52.03 -14.80 -0.80
N THR A 523 -51.76 -14.25 0.39
CA THR A 523 -50.42 -13.79 0.81
C THR A 523 -49.44 -14.94 1.12
N PRO A 524 -48.21 -14.95 0.57
CA PRO A 524 -47.12 -15.78 1.07
C PRO A 524 -46.62 -15.30 2.44
N TRP A 525 -46.21 -16.28 3.26
CA TRP A 525 -45.75 -16.10 4.64
C TRP A 525 -44.41 -15.36 4.71
N ASN A 526 -44.23 -14.44 5.67
CA ASN A 526 -43.01 -13.63 5.84
C ASN A 526 -42.41 -13.82 7.25
N PRO A 527 -41.24 -14.47 7.42
CA PRO A 527 -40.70 -14.87 8.72
C PRO A 527 -39.94 -13.76 9.46
N PHE A 528 -40.36 -12.50 9.34
CA PHE A 528 -39.80 -11.36 10.07
C PHE A 528 -40.89 -10.46 10.65
N GLN A 529 -41.58 -10.96 11.68
CA GLN A 529 -42.28 -10.13 12.66
C GLN A 529 -41.89 -10.55 14.08
N THR A 530 -40.88 -9.89 14.64
CA THR A 530 -40.76 -9.75 16.10
C THR A 530 -40.94 -8.28 16.45
N THR A 531 -41.88 -8.01 17.35
CA THR A 531 -42.40 -6.67 17.63
C THR A 531 -41.52 -5.92 18.62
N LYS A 532 -40.63 -5.05 18.13
CA LYS A 532 -40.18 -3.87 18.88
C LYS A 532 -40.16 -2.64 17.97
N LYS A 533 -40.71 -1.53 18.49
CA LYS A 533 -40.75 -0.22 17.81
C LYS A 533 -39.32 0.22 17.44
N PRO A 534 -39.07 0.82 16.26
CA PRO A 534 -37.79 1.43 15.98
C PRO A 534 -37.59 2.63 16.92
N GLN A 535 -36.55 2.60 17.74
CA GLN A 535 -36.01 3.82 18.36
C GLN A 535 -35.28 4.63 17.29
N PRO A 536 -35.28 5.98 17.36
CA PRO A 536 -34.54 6.81 16.43
C PRO A 536 -33.04 6.50 16.53
N GLN A 537 -32.37 6.41 15.37
CA GLN A 537 -30.93 6.20 15.33
C GLN A 537 -30.19 7.41 15.90
N PRO A 538 -29.10 7.21 16.68
CA PRO A 538 -28.19 8.30 16.98
C PRO A 538 -27.41 8.67 15.72
N SER A 539 -27.63 9.88 15.22
CA SER A 539 -26.66 10.55 14.36
C SER A 539 -25.36 10.73 15.15
N TRP A 540 -24.23 10.30 14.60
CA TRP A 540 -22.90 10.53 15.18
C TRP A 540 -22.12 11.60 14.41
N PRO A 541 -22.33 12.90 14.68
CA PRO A 541 -21.30 13.92 14.51
C PRO A 541 -20.41 13.97 15.76
N TRP A 542 -19.11 14.19 15.55
CA TRP A 542 -18.12 14.31 16.63
C TRP A 542 -18.35 15.59 17.45
N VAL A 543 -19.02 15.49 18.60
CA VAL A 543 -18.96 16.52 19.65
C VAL A 543 -19.06 15.88 21.04
N VAL A 544 -17.97 15.92 21.82
CA VAL A 544 -18.05 15.67 23.27
C VAL A 544 -18.49 16.98 23.94
N GLN A 545 -19.79 17.12 24.21
CA GLN A 545 -20.32 18.16 25.08
C GLN A 545 -20.31 17.66 26.54
N PRO A 546 -19.66 18.36 27.49
CA PRO A 546 -19.75 18.00 28.91
C PRO A 546 -21.16 18.30 29.43
N LYS A 547 -21.73 17.38 30.24
CA LYS A 547 -23.05 17.59 30.86
C LYS A 547 -22.97 18.67 31.95
N PRO A 548 -23.95 19.58 32.05
CA PRO A 548 -23.99 20.58 33.11
C PRO A 548 -24.54 19.99 34.42
N GLN A 549 -23.97 20.41 35.56
CA GLN A 549 -24.68 20.41 36.84
C GLN A 549 -25.15 21.83 37.15
N ILE A 550 -26.35 21.94 37.72
CA ILE A 550 -26.98 23.23 38.08
C ILE A 550 -26.52 23.63 39.50
N SER A 551 -26.38 24.94 39.68
CA SER A 551 -25.84 25.65 40.85
C SER A 551 -26.89 25.83 41.98
N PRO A 552 -26.62 26.57 43.09
CA PRO A 552 -26.59 28.04 43.00
C PRO A 552 -25.63 28.82 43.95
N ASN A 553 -24.97 29.82 43.36
CA ASN A 553 -24.74 31.18 43.90
C ASN A 553 -23.63 31.45 44.97
N PRO A 554 -23.27 32.72 45.27
CA PRO A 554 -21.92 33.22 44.95
C PRO A 554 -21.22 33.99 46.10
N TYR A 555 -19.99 34.49 45.88
CA TYR A 555 -19.59 35.88 46.17
C TYR A 555 -18.11 36.12 45.76
N SER A 556 -17.78 37.39 45.48
CA SER A 556 -16.48 37.91 45.04
C SER A 556 -15.53 38.25 46.20
N GLY A 557 -14.21 38.16 46.00
CA GLY A 557 -13.24 38.77 46.92
C GLY A 557 -11.77 38.60 46.53
N LEU A 558 -11.04 39.71 46.38
CA LEU A 558 -9.57 39.77 46.26
C LEU A 558 -8.89 39.41 47.59
N GLY A 559 -7.66 38.85 47.54
CA GLY A 559 -6.78 38.81 48.72
C GLY A 559 -5.69 37.73 48.70
N ASP A 560 -4.43 38.18 48.81
CA ASP A 560 -3.20 37.43 49.09
C ASP A 560 -2.49 38.17 50.26
N PRO A 561 -1.49 37.64 51.01
CA PRO A 561 -1.12 36.26 51.38
C PRO A 561 -1.12 36.03 52.93
N SER A 562 -0.68 34.82 53.35
CA SER A 562 0.13 34.50 54.55
C SER A 562 -0.49 33.93 55.86
N ASN A 563 0.31 33.02 56.46
CA ASN A 563 0.31 32.46 57.83
C ASN A 563 -0.79 31.46 58.30
N GLY A 564 -0.33 30.35 58.92
CA GLY A 564 -1.11 29.57 59.91
C GLY A 564 -0.90 28.05 59.94
N ASN A 565 0.15 27.55 60.59
CA ASN A 565 0.29 26.11 60.93
C ASN A 565 -0.69 25.68 62.04
N VAL A 566 -1.53 24.66 61.81
CA VAL A 566 -1.96 23.67 62.84
C VAL A 566 -2.31 22.33 62.15
N ALA A 567 -1.90 21.20 62.73
CA ALA A 567 -2.35 19.84 62.36
C ALA A 567 -2.88 19.11 63.62
N PRO A 568 -3.96 18.31 63.51
CA PRO A 568 -3.90 16.87 63.83
C PRO A 568 -4.97 16.04 63.07
N PRO A 569 -5.20 14.73 63.38
CA PRO A 569 -4.29 13.60 63.65
C PRO A 569 -4.39 12.51 62.53
N PRO A 570 -3.62 11.40 62.55
CA PRO A 570 -3.63 10.41 61.46
C PRO A 570 -4.81 9.43 61.52
N LEU A 571 -5.28 9.00 60.34
CA LEU A 571 -6.19 7.86 60.15
C LEU A 571 -5.45 6.65 59.55
N PRO A 572 -5.90 5.41 59.79
CA PRO A 572 -5.06 4.21 59.65
C PRO A 572 -4.91 3.70 58.21
N ASN A 573 -3.76 3.07 57.94
CA ASN A 573 -3.48 2.38 56.68
C ASN A 573 -4.44 1.18 56.48
N PRO A 574 -5.10 1.05 55.31
CA PRO A 574 -5.65 -0.23 54.88
C PRO A 574 -4.52 -1.22 54.51
N PRO A 575 -4.76 -2.54 54.58
CA PRO A 575 -3.71 -3.55 54.51
C PRO A 575 -3.08 -3.69 53.11
N PHE A 576 -1.77 -3.95 53.09
CA PHE A 576 -1.05 -4.40 51.89
C PHE A 576 -1.64 -5.71 51.35
N LEU A 577 -2.18 -5.66 50.12
CA LEU A 577 -2.27 -6.84 49.27
C LEU A 577 -0.94 -7.00 48.52
N PRO A 578 -0.35 -8.21 48.46
CA PRO A 578 0.85 -8.43 47.67
C PRO A 578 0.56 -8.25 46.18
N PRO A 579 1.48 -7.70 45.38
CA PRO A 579 1.28 -7.60 43.94
C PRO A 579 1.18 -9.01 43.35
N GLN A 580 0.05 -9.30 42.70
CA GLN A 580 -0.03 -10.49 41.84
C GLN A 580 1.02 -10.35 40.74
N THR A 581 1.84 -11.38 40.58
CA THR A 581 2.87 -11.45 39.56
C THR A 581 2.23 -11.49 38.18
N ASN A 582 2.28 -10.37 37.44
CA ASN A 582 2.08 -10.41 35.99
C ASN A 582 3.09 -11.42 35.39
N PRO A 583 2.67 -12.31 34.48
CA PRO A 583 3.61 -13.14 33.75
C PRO A 583 4.57 -12.24 32.95
N PRO A 584 5.85 -12.63 32.81
CA PRO A 584 6.85 -11.77 32.17
C PRO A 584 6.51 -11.53 30.70
N PHE A 585 6.57 -10.26 30.30
CA PHE A 585 6.55 -9.85 28.90
C PHE A 585 7.73 -10.52 28.18
N VAL A 586 7.45 -11.42 27.23
CA VAL A 586 8.50 -12.05 26.42
C VAL A 586 8.92 -11.07 25.32
N PRO A 587 10.17 -10.58 25.30
CA PRO A 587 10.63 -9.69 24.25
C PRO A 587 10.81 -10.46 22.93
N PHE A 588 10.59 -9.77 21.81
CA PHE A 588 10.90 -10.27 20.47
C PHE A 588 12.32 -10.88 20.42
N ARG A 589 12.42 -12.18 20.17
CA ARG A 589 13.66 -12.85 19.76
C ARG A 589 13.62 -13.08 18.26
N THR A 590 14.33 -12.25 17.51
CA THR A 590 14.79 -12.61 16.17
C THR A 590 15.95 -13.62 16.26
N PRO A 591 16.17 -14.47 15.25
CA PRO A 591 17.33 -15.38 15.22
C PRO A 591 18.66 -14.61 15.28
N ALA A 592 19.67 -15.22 15.89
CA ALA A 592 21.04 -14.68 15.89
C ALA A 592 21.68 -14.77 14.49
N PRO A 593 22.60 -13.87 14.13
CA PRO A 593 23.28 -13.95 12.83
C PRO A 593 24.17 -15.19 12.76
N THR A 594 23.95 -16.06 11.77
CA THR A 594 24.87 -17.16 11.48
C THR A 594 26.21 -16.64 10.95
N PRO A 595 27.36 -17.24 11.32
CA PRO A 595 28.67 -16.77 10.87
C PRO A 595 28.85 -16.93 9.35
N ARG A 596 29.59 -15.99 8.74
CA ARG A 596 30.02 -16.12 7.34
C ARG A 596 30.93 -17.36 7.18
N PRO A 597 30.71 -18.25 6.20
CA PRO A 597 31.64 -19.33 5.91
C PRO A 597 32.92 -18.76 5.29
N ASN A 598 34.07 -19.10 5.89
CA ASN A 598 35.39 -18.87 5.30
C ASN A 598 35.53 -19.73 4.03
N ASN A 599 35.74 -19.10 2.88
CA ASN A 599 35.99 -19.83 1.63
C ASN A 599 37.45 -19.66 1.21
N ASN A 600 38.33 -20.49 1.77
CA ASN A 600 39.68 -20.68 1.24
C ASN A 600 39.57 -21.55 -0.01
N ASN A 601 39.90 -21.00 -1.18
CA ASN A 601 40.52 -21.81 -2.22
C ASN A 601 41.40 -20.99 -3.17
N ASN A 602 42.54 -21.58 -3.52
CA ASN A 602 43.58 -20.97 -4.35
C ASN A 602 43.09 -20.70 -5.78
N ASN A 603 43.58 -19.62 -6.39
CA ASN A 603 44.30 -19.76 -7.66
C ASN A 603 45.24 -18.59 -7.95
N ASN A 604 46.37 -18.90 -8.59
CA ASN A 604 47.44 -17.97 -8.93
C ASN A 604 47.03 -17.02 -10.07
N ASN A 605 47.48 -15.74 -9.99
CA ASN A 605 48.54 -15.25 -10.87
C ASN A 605 48.93 -13.78 -10.58
N ASN A 606 50.23 -13.57 -10.33
CA ASN A 606 51.09 -12.48 -10.82
C ASN A 606 50.39 -11.20 -11.35
N ASN A 607 50.63 -10.01 -10.80
CA ASN A 607 51.95 -9.38 -10.85
C ASN A 607 52.12 -8.14 -9.94
N ASN A 608 53.39 -7.93 -9.54
CA ASN A 608 54.08 -6.65 -9.24
C ASN A 608 53.80 -5.84 -7.95
N LEU A 609 54.84 -5.86 -7.11
CA LEU A 609 55.50 -4.71 -6.43
C LEU A 609 54.66 -3.93 -5.40
N GLN A 610 54.75 -4.26 -4.10
CA GLN A 610 55.84 -3.83 -3.18
C GLN A 610 56.20 -2.34 -3.26
N ASN A 611 55.71 -1.54 -2.28
CA ASN A 611 56.60 -0.99 -1.26
C ASN A 611 55.85 -0.50 0.00
N ASN A 612 56.45 -0.80 1.15
CA ASN A 612 56.14 -0.32 2.51
C ASN A 612 56.72 1.12 2.72
N PRO A 613 56.54 1.76 3.90
CA PRO A 613 55.37 1.81 4.79
C PRO A 613 55.02 3.27 5.19
N TRP A 614 53.88 3.51 5.83
CA TRP A 614 53.64 4.77 6.55
C TRP A 614 54.13 4.69 8.00
N GLY A 615 54.78 5.75 8.47
CA GLY A 615 55.10 5.98 9.88
C GLY A 615 55.38 7.46 10.13
N TRP A 616 55.18 7.89 11.38
CA TRP A 616 55.35 9.27 11.89
C TRP A 616 54.28 10.26 11.38
N ALA A 617 53.44 10.95 12.16
CA ALA A 617 53.44 11.48 13.54
C ALA A 617 54.12 12.85 13.74
N SER A 618 53.36 13.94 13.52
CA SER A 618 53.50 15.31 14.10
C SER A 618 52.39 16.22 13.50
N LEU A 619 51.49 16.86 14.26
CA LEU A 619 51.58 18.11 15.07
C LEU A 619 51.40 19.45 14.28
N PHE A 620 50.19 20.05 14.42
CA PHE A 620 49.91 21.50 14.50
C PHE A 620 50.09 22.38 13.20
N PRO A 621 49.70 23.70 13.15
CA PRO A 621 48.37 24.13 12.66
C PRO A 621 48.40 25.38 11.71
N PHE A 622 47.26 26.09 11.62
CA PHE A 622 46.97 27.46 11.08
C PHE A 622 46.34 27.61 9.67
N PHE A 623 45.17 28.30 9.68
CA PHE A 623 44.63 29.30 8.73
C PHE A 623 44.81 29.07 7.21
N PHE A 624 43.74 29.00 6.42
CA PHE A 624 42.75 30.08 6.25
C PHE A 624 41.34 29.57 5.90
#